data_AF-A0AAU8LEH2-F1
#
_entry.id   AF-A0AAU8LEH2-F1
#
_cell.length_a   1.000
_cell.length_b   1.000
_cell.length_c   1.000
_cell.angle_alpha   90.00
_cell.angle_beta   90.00
_cell.angle_gamma   90.00
#
_symmetry.space_group_name_H-M   'P 1'
#
loop_
_entity.id
_entity.type
_entity.pdbx_description
1 polymer ?
#
loop_
_entity_poly.entity_id
_entity_poly.type
_entity_poly.pdbx_seq_one_letter_code
_entity_poly.pdbx_strand_id
1 'polypeptide(L)'
;MSKSRTAVKPRKIPAQARSRATVDAIIQAATYILTKVGWEGLTTNAIAERAGVNIGSLYQFFPNKEAIIAELQRRHATDTRTDLLEVLRVLPDQPSLRDALRLIVEMLVAEHRIAPALHKAIHEELPRTVRHLDDGKDSLQQQFAQVLKPFMKNVQDPELSIYLMSIAAHAIIHTVTADQPTLLEQPAFVSEVVTLMEHYLQRPAPESGSANGA
;
A
#
# COMPACT_ATOMS: atom_id res chain seq x y z
N MET A 1 -25.55 -12.77 -19.71
CA MET A 1 -25.95 -11.39 -19.35
C MET A 1 -24.68 -10.57 -19.11
N SER A 2 -24.43 -9.58 -19.96
CA SER A 2 -23.19 -8.80 -20.00
C SER A 2 -23.11 -7.86 -18.79
N LYS A 3 -22.13 -8.06 -17.90
CA LYS A 3 -21.83 -7.13 -16.79
C LYS A 3 -21.19 -5.87 -17.38
N SER A 4 -21.94 -4.77 -17.40
CA SER A 4 -21.42 -3.45 -17.76
C SER A 4 -20.24 -3.09 -16.84
N ARG A 5 -19.03 -3.00 -17.40
CA ARG A 5 -17.85 -2.44 -16.71
C ARG A 5 -18.13 -0.96 -16.50
N THR A 6 -18.48 -0.58 -15.26
CA THR A 6 -18.60 0.82 -14.86
C THR A 6 -17.32 1.56 -15.27
N ALA A 7 -17.45 2.67 -16.00
CA ALA A 7 -16.31 3.44 -16.46
C ALA A 7 -15.58 4.06 -15.25
N VAL A 8 -14.30 3.71 -15.08
CA VAL A 8 -13.49 4.03 -13.89
C VAL A 8 -12.45 5.13 -14.15
N LYS A 9 -12.34 5.61 -15.40
CA LYS A 9 -11.36 6.65 -15.76
C LYS A 9 -11.94 8.05 -15.59
N PRO A 10 -11.14 9.02 -15.07
CA PRO A 10 -11.50 10.44 -15.11
C PRO A 10 -11.80 10.90 -16.54
N ARG A 11 -12.81 11.77 -16.71
CA ARG A 11 -13.23 12.28 -18.04
C ARG A 11 -12.33 13.40 -18.58
N LYS A 12 -11.68 14.16 -17.70
CA LYS A 12 -10.72 15.23 -18.04
C LYS A 12 -9.54 15.20 -17.07
N ILE A 13 -8.32 15.29 -17.62
CA ILE A 13 -7.10 15.51 -16.84
C ILE A 13 -6.93 17.04 -16.65
N PRO A 14 -6.86 17.55 -15.41
CA PRO A 14 -6.74 18.98 -15.15
C PRO A 14 -5.44 19.60 -15.69
N ALA A 15 -5.53 20.44 -16.72
CA ALA A 15 -4.37 21.17 -17.24
C ALA A 15 -4.11 22.49 -16.48
N GLN A 16 -5.16 23.18 -16.02
CA GLN A 16 -5.11 24.51 -15.41
C GLN A 16 -5.15 24.46 -13.87
N ALA A 17 -4.49 25.41 -13.19
CA ALA A 17 -4.37 25.44 -11.72
C ALA A 17 -5.71 25.35 -10.97
N ARG A 18 -6.74 26.08 -11.44
CA ARG A 18 -8.09 26.03 -10.88
C ARG A 18 -8.74 24.64 -10.99
N SER A 19 -8.47 23.93 -12.09
CA SER A 19 -9.01 22.59 -12.32
C SER A 19 -8.34 21.54 -11.43
N ARG A 20 -7.05 21.71 -11.10
CA ARG A 20 -6.33 20.84 -10.14
C ARG A 20 -6.89 21.01 -8.74
N ALA A 21 -7.05 22.25 -8.27
CA ALA A 21 -7.61 22.55 -6.97
C ALA A 21 -9.01 21.94 -6.77
N THR A 22 -9.88 21.98 -7.80
CA THR A 22 -11.19 21.32 -7.75
C THR A 22 -11.08 19.81 -7.58
N VAL A 23 -10.22 19.16 -8.36
CA VAL A 23 -10.02 17.71 -8.25
C VAL A 23 -9.45 17.35 -6.87
N ASP A 24 -8.49 18.13 -6.37
CA ASP A 24 -7.90 17.89 -5.05
C ASP A 24 -8.95 18.02 -3.93
N ALA A 25 -9.82 19.03 -3.99
CA ALA A 25 -10.93 19.18 -3.05
C ALA A 25 -11.91 17.99 -3.11
N ILE A 26 -12.23 17.49 -4.31
CA ILE A 26 -13.08 16.30 -4.49
C ILE A 26 -12.43 15.06 -3.87
N ILE A 27 -11.13 14.82 -4.12
CA ILE A 27 -10.42 13.67 -3.56
C ILE A 27 -10.32 13.77 -2.03
N GLN A 28 -9.99 14.93 -1.48
CA GLN A 28 -9.94 15.14 -0.03
C GLN A 28 -11.31 14.91 0.64
N ALA A 29 -12.39 15.39 0.02
CA ALA A 29 -13.74 15.14 0.49
C ALA A 29 -14.09 13.65 0.48
N ALA A 30 -13.74 12.95 -0.61
CA ALA A 30 -13.94 11.51 -0.73
C ALA A 30 -13.14 10.74 0.33
N THR A 31 -11.85 11.07 0.53
CA THR A 31 -11.01 10.50 1.58
C THR A 31 -11.64 10.66 2.96
N TYR A 32 -12.12 11.85 3.29
CA TYR A 32 -12.76 12.06 4.59
C TYR A 32 -14.03 11.23 4.76
N ILE A 33 -14.94 11.25 3.78
CA ILE A 33 -16.21 10.52 3.90
C ILE A 33 -15.93 9.03 3.98
N LEU A 34 -15.02 8.52 3.14
CA LEU A 34 -14.62 7.13 3.14
C LEU A 34 -14.06 6.70 4.50
N THR A 35 -13.19 7.52 5.11
CA THR A 35 -12.53 7.18 6.40
C THR A 35 -13.38 7.42 7.64
N LYS A 36 -14.43 8.26 7.56
CA LYS A 36 -15.26 8.63 8.72
C LYS A 36 -16.67 8.06 8.69
N VAL A 37 -17.21 7.82 7.50
CA VAL A 37 -18.59 7.35 7.28
C VAL A 37 -18.62 5.99 6.59
N GLY A 38 -17.58 5.65 5.82
CA GLY A 38 -17.46 4.37 5.11
C GLY A 38 -18.03 4.40 3.69
N TRP A 39 -17.92 3.26 3.01
CA TRP A 39 -18.28 3.12 1.58
C TRP A 39 -19.75 3.42 1.26
N GLU A 40 -20.68 3.05 2.15
CA GLU A 40 -22.11 3.24 1.93
C GLU A 40 -22.51 4.72 1.95
N GLY A 41 -21.92 5.50 2.87
CA GLY A 41 -22.13 6.95 2.97
C GLY A 41 -21.44 7.75 1.85
N LEU A 42 -20.52 7.13 1.13
CA LEU A 42 -19.80 7.76 0.02
C LEU A 42 -20.74 7.90 -1.20
N THR A 43 -21.30 9.09 -1.38
CA THR A 43 -22.12 9.46 -2.55
C THR A 43 -21.54 10.68 -3.26
N THR A 44 -21.79 10.82 -4.57
CA THR A 44 -21.31 11.99 -5.35
C THR A 44 -21.87 13.31 -4.82
N ASN A 45 -23.10 13.31 -4.30
CA ASN A 45 -23.70 14.48 -3.65
C ASN A 45 -22.97 14.86 -2.36
N ALA A 46 -22.74 13.89 -1.45
CA ALA A 46 -22.03 14.14 -0.20
C ALA A 46 -20.58 14.61 -0.46
N ILE A 47 -19.91 14.05 -1.48
CA ILE A 47 -18.58 14.48 -1.90
C ILE A 47 -18.62 15.92 -2.43
N ALA A 48 -19.56 16.26 -3.31
CA ALA A 48 -19.68 17.60 -3.89
C ALA A 48 -19.92 18.66 -2.81
N GLU A 49 -20.87 18.37 -1.90
CA GLU A 49 -21.20 19.22 -0.76
C GLU A 49 -19.97 19.48 0.11
N ARG A 50 -19.29 18.41 0.53
CA ARG A 50 -18.09 18.52 1.37
C ARG A 50 -16.93 19.23 0.67
N ALA A 51 -16.74 18.99 -0.62
CA ALA A 51 -15.69 19.63 -1.40
C ALA A 51 -15.98 21.12 -1.67
N GLY A 52 -17.19 21.61 -1.37
CA GLY A 52 -17.60 22.98 -1.68
C GLY A 52 -17.72 23.23 -3.19
N VAL A 53 -18.06 22.19 -3.96
CA VAL A 53 -18.19 22.26 -5.42
C VAL A 53 -19.62 21.95 -5.86
N ASN A 54 -20.07 22.55 -6.96
CA ASN A 54 -21.34 22.16 -7.57
C ASN A 54 -21.24 20.72 -8.10
N ILE A 55 -22.31 19.92 -7.93
CA ILE A 55 -22.43 18.55 -8.44
C ILE A 55 -22.16 18.46 -9.95
N GLY A 56 -22.57 19.47 -10.72
CA GLY A 56 -22.27 19.54 -12.15
C GLY A 56 -20.77 19.62 -12.45
N SER A 57 -20.01 20.37 -11.63
CA SER A 57 -18.55 20.46 -11.75
C SER A 57 -17.88 19.14 -11.38
N LEU A 58 -18.37 18.42 -10.37
CA LEU A 58 -17.87 17.08 -10.04
C LEU A 58 -18.03 16.13 -11.24
N TYR A 59 -19.21 16.10 -11.87
CA TYR A 59 -19.49 15.22 -13.01
C TYR A 59 -18.69 15.56 -14.28
N GLN A 60 -18.14 16.77 -14.38
CA GLN A 60 -17.19 17.11 -15.45
C GLN A 60 -15.87 16.35 -15.32
N PHE A 61 -15.44 16.03 -14.10
CA PHE A 61 -14.21 15.29 -13.82
C PHE A 61 -14.45 13.80 -13.65
N PHE A 62 -15.46 13.44 -12.85
CA PHE A 62 -15.71 12.07 -12.43
C PHE A 62 -17.12 11.63 -12.78
N PRO A 63 -17.29 10.58 -13.62
CA PRO A 63 -18.61 10.12 -14.03
C PRO A 63 -19.45 9.52 -12.90
N ASN A 64 -18.81 9.01 -11.83
CA ASN A 64 -19.42 8.29 -10.72
C ASN A 64 -18.46 8.26 -9.52
N LYS A 65 -18.90 7.71 -8.38
CA LYS A 65 -18.07 7.60 -7.17
C LYS A 65 -16.91 6.60 -7.33
N GLU A 66 -17.08 5.58 -8.16
CA GLU A 66 -16.05 4.57 -8.43
C GLU A 66 -14.83 5.20 -9.11
N ALA A 67 -15.04 6.13 -10.05
CA ALA A 67 -13.97 6.88 -10.71
C ALA A 67 -13.22 7.83 -9.75
N ILE A 68 -13.93 8.40 -8.77
CA ILE A 68 -13.31 9.20 -7.70
C ILE A 68 -12.40 8.30 -6.85
N ILE A 69 -12.89 7.11 -6.51
CA ILE A 69 -12.21 6.15 -5.66
C ILE A 69 -11.02 5.50 -6.36
N ALA A 70 -11.10 5.33 -7.68
CA ALA A 70 -9.97 4.92 -8.49
C ALA A 70 -8.84 5.96 -8.50
N GLU A 71 -9.19 7.23 -8.66
CA GLU A 71 -8.19 8.31 -8.60
C GLU A 71 -7.61 8.47 -7.20
N LEU A 72 -8.43 8.31 -6.15
CA LEU A 72 -7.97 8.27 -4.76
C LEU A 72 -6.96 7.12 -4.54
N GLN A 73 -7.30 5.90 -4.96
CA GLN A 73 -6.41 4.73 -4.84
C GLN A 73 -5.13 4.92 -5.65
N ARG A 74 -5.22 5.51 -6.85
CA ARG A 74 -4.06 5.81 -7.70
C ARG A 74 -3.12 6.82 -7.04
N ARG A 75 -3.66 7.89 -6.43
CA ARG A 75 -2.87 8.89 -5.71
C ARG A 75 -2.18 8.27 -4.50
N HIS A 76 -2.94 7.56 -3.66
CA HIS A 76 -2.39 6.86 -2.50
C HIS A 76 -1.29 5.87 -2.90
N ALA A 77 -1.50 5.04 -3.93
CA ALA A 77 -0.46 4.13 -4.44
C ALA A 77 0.76 4.87 -5.01
N THR A 78 0.57 6.05 -5.63
CA THR A 78 1.69 6.88 -6.13
C THR A 78 2.53 7.43 -4.98
N ASP A 79 1.89 7.88 -3.90
CA ASP A 79 2.56 8.39 -2.71
C ASP A 79 3.36 7.26 -2.04
N THR A 80 2.72 6.13 -1.75
CA THR A 80 3.39 4.93 -1.20
C THR A 80 4.55 4.45 -2.08
N ARG A 81 4.37 4.45 -3.41
CA ARG A 81 5.43 4.09 -4.36
C ARG A 81 6.62 5.04 -4.30
N THR A 82 6.38 6.33 -4.07
CA THR A 82 7.45 7.32 -3.96
C THR A 82 8.31 7.03 -2.73
N ASP A 83 7.69 6.83 -1.57
CA ASP A 83 8.38 6.47 -0.33
C ASP A 83 9.19 5.17 -0.47
N LEU A 84 8.60 4.14 -1.11
CA LEU A 84 9.27 2.88 -1.40
C LEU A 84 10.51 3.04 -2.29
N LEU A 85 10.43 3.90 -3.31
CA LEU A 85 11.55 4.18 -4.21
C LEU A 85 12.67 4.94 -3.51
N GLU A 86 12.37 5.79 -2.53
CA GLU A 86 13.39 6.47 -1.72
C GLU A 86 14.15 5.48 -0.85
N VAL A 87 13.46 4.54 -0.19
CA VAL A 87 14.10 3.46 0.56
C VAL A 87 14.98 2.61 -0.35
N LEU A 88 14.46 2.15 -1.50
CA LEU A 88 15.20 1.33 -2.46
C LEU A 88 16.54 1.95 -2.90
N ARG A 89 16.64 3.29 -2.95
CA ARG A 89 17.88 3.98 -3.33
C ARG A 89 18.99 3.86 -2.29
N VAL A 90 18.64 3.79 -1.01
CA VAL A 90 19.61 3.79 0.09
C VAL A 90 19.89 2.38 0.65
N LEU A 91 19.04 1.40 0.32
CA LEU A 91 19.21 0.01 0.75
C LEU A 91 20.56 -0.63 0.36
N PRO A 92 21.10 -0.43 -0.86
CA PRO A 92 22.37 -1.03 -1.24
C PRO A 92 23.56 -0.58 -0.38
N ASP A 93 23.47 0.63 0.19
CA ASP A 93 24.54 1.24 0.99
C ASP A 93 24.45 0.86 2.48
N GLN A 94 23.47 0.04 2.87
CA GLN A 94 23.31 -0.37 4.26
C GLN A 94 24.38 -1.39 4.67
N PRO A 95 24.93 -1.28 5.91
CA PRO A 95 26.06 -2.10 6.33
C PRO A 95 25.68 -3.56 6.63
N SER A 96 24.40 -3.87 6.82
CA SER A 96 23.92 -5.22 7.08
C SER A 96 22.48 -5.44 6.60
N LEU A 97 22.07 -6.72 6.51
CA LEU A 97 20.67 -7.10 6.25
C LEU A 97 19.74 -6.48 7.28
N ARG A 98 20.16 -6.45 8.54
CA ARG A 98 19.36 -5.94 9.65
C ARG A 98 19.05 -4.45 9.50
N ASP A 99 20.04 -3.66 9.08
CA ASP A 99 19.89 -2.22 8.86
C ASP A 99 18.98 -1.95 7.65
N ALA A 100 19.14 -2.72 6.57
CA ALA A 100 18.24 -2.70 5.42
C ALA A 100 16.79 -3.04 5.81
N LEU A 101 16.58 -4.11 6.57
CA LEU A 101 15.27 -4.53 7.05
C LEU A 101 14.64 -3.50 7.99
N ARG A 102 15.43 -2.86 8.86
CA ARG A 102 14.96 -1.79 9.74
C ARG A 102 14.38 -0.64 8.94
N LEU A 103 15.07 -0.16 7.90
CA LEU A 103 14.53 0.90 7.04
C LEU A 103 13.22 0.51 6.35
N ILE A 104 13.11 -0.74 5.88
CA ILE A 104 11.88 -1.25 5.27
C ILE A 104 10.75 -1.27 6.29
N VAL A 105 10.97 -1.83 7.48
CA VAL A 105 9.93 -1.94 8.51
C VAL A 105 9.52 -0.55 9.02
N GLU A 106 10.47 0.36 9.24
CA GLU A 106 10.18 1.73 9.66
C GLU A 106 9.35 2.49 8.62
N MET A 107 9.66 2.33 7.32
CA MET A 107 8.85 2.89 6.24
C MET A 107 7.44 2.29 6.20
N LEU A 108 7.31 0.96 6.33
CA LEU A 108 5.99 0.31 6.37
C LEU A 108 5.16 0.80 7.57
N VAL A 109 5.78 0.93 8.74
CA VAL A 109 5.15 1.50 9.94
C VAL A 109 4.73 2.95 9.73
N ALA A 110 5.59 3.77 9.10
CA ALA A 110 5.27 5.16 8.81
C ALA A 110 4.08 5.29 7.84
N GLU A 111 4.05 4.50 6.78
CA GLU A 111 2.94 4.47 5.82
C GLU A 111 1.61 4.13 6.51
N HIS A 112 1.60 3.11 7.38
CA HIS A 112 0.41 2.71 8.13
C HIS A 112 0.00 3.76 9.19
N ARG A 113 0.91 4.62 9.65
CA ARG A 113 0.62 5.71 10.59
C ARG A 113 0.06 6.96 9.93
N ILE A 114 0.48 7.28 8.72
CA ILE A 114 0.09 8.53 8.05
C ILE A 114 -1.40 8.53 7.73
N ALA A 115 -1.96 7.40 7.29
CA ALA A 115 -3.38 7.32 6.94
C ALA A 115 -4.01 5.94 7.28
N PRO A 116 -3.98 5.49 8.54
CA PRO A 116 -4.46 4.15 8.94
C PRO A 116 -5.92 3.92 8.55
N ALA A 117 -6.77 4.93 8.75
CA ALA A 117 -8.18 4.86 8.39
C ALA A 117 -8.37 4.76 6.87
N LEU A 118 -7.51 5.41 6.06
CA LEU A 118 -7.59 5.34 4.61
C LEU A 118 -7.11 3.99 4.10
N HIS A 119 -5.99 3.50 4.63
CA HIS A 119 -5.46 2.18 4.32
C HIS A 119 -6.50 1.10 4.63
N LYS A 120 -7.08 1.12 5.84
CA LYS A 120 -8.18 0.24 6.24
C LYS A 120 -9.37 0.34 5.28
N ALA A 121 -9.84 1.56 5.00
CA ALA A 121 -11.01 1.72 4.15
C ALA A 121 -10.78 1.16 2.74
N ILE A 122 -9.59 1.37 2.17
CA ILE A 122 -9.22 0.84 0.84
C ILE A 122 -9.09 -0.70 0.85
N HIS A 123 -8.41 -1.25 1.86
CA HIS A 123 -8.00 -2.67 1.88
C HIS A 123 -9.01 -3.60 2.55
N GLU A 124 -9.96 -3.10 3.34
CA GLU A 124 -10.94 -3.92 4.06
C GLU A 124 -12.38 -3.59 3.69
N GLU A 125 -12.72 -2.30 3.62
CA GLU A 125 -14.13 -1.87 3.54
C GLU A 125 -14.61 -1.66 2.09
N LEU A 126 -13.71 -1.29 1.16
CA LEU A 126 -14.07 -1.17 -0.25
C LEU A 126 -14.48 -2.54 -0.82
N PRO A 127 -15.56 -2.63 -1.62
CA PRO A 127 -15.87 -3.83 -2.37
C PRO A 127 -14.72 -4.25 -3.29
N ARG A 128 -14.43 -5.55 -3.37
CA ARG A 128 -13.34 -6.06 -4.25
C ARG A 128 -13.47 -5.62 -5.71
N THR A 129 -14.69 -5.38 -6.19
CA THR A 129 -14.97 -4.92 -7.57
C THR A 129 -14.50 -3.50 -7.87
N VAL A 130 -14.25 -2.68 -6.84
CA VAL A 130 -13.80 -1.28 -6.99
C VAL A 130 -12.36 -1.07 -6.50
N ARG A 131 -11.75 -2.10 -5.92
CA ARG A 131 -10.33 -2.06 -5.56
C ARG A 131 -9.50 -2.13 -6.81
N HIS A 132 -8.60 -1.17 -6.98
CA HIS A 132 -7.59 -1.23 -8.01
C HIS A 132 -6.35 -1.91 -7.45
N LEU A 133 -5.96 -3.01 -8.07
CA LEU A 133 -4.64 -3.58 -7.84
C LEU A 133 -3.64 -2.63 -8.52
N ASP A 134 -2.63 -2.21 -7.77
CA ASP A 134 -1.58 -1.35 -8.29
C ASP A 134 -0.67 -2.18 -9.21
N ASP A 135 -0.78 -1.93 -10.52
CA ASP A 135 0.01 -2.59 -11.58
C ASP A 135 1.54 -2.40 -11.38
N GLY A 136 1.97 -1.47 -10.53
CA GLY A 136 3.38 -1.22 -10.21
C GLY A 136 3.98 -2.08 -9.09
N LYS A 137 3.16 -2.86 -8.35
CA LYS A 137 3.62 -3.65 -7.19
C LYS A 137 4.64 -4.73 -7.57
N ASP A 138 4.41 -5.43 -8.67
CA ASP A 138 5.29 -6.51 -9.12
C ASP A 138 6.70 -5.99 -9.45
N SER A 139 6.80 -4.82 -10.08
CA SER A 139 8.08 -4.21 -10.43
C SER A 139 8.86 -3.74 -9.19
N LEU A 140 8.18 -3.18 -8.19
CA LEU A 140 8.82 -2.78 -6.93
C LEU A 140 9.29 -4.00 -6.16
N GLN A 141 8.46 -5.04 -6.07
CA GLN A 141 8.82 -6.29 -5.41
C GLN A 141 10.07 -6.92 -6.03
N GLN A 142 10.17 -6.94 -7.36
CA GLN A 142 11.37 -7.42 -8.06
C GLN A 142 12.60 -6.57 -7.73
N GLN A 143 12.47 -5.26 -7.63
CA GLN A 143 13.58 -4.37 -7.25
C GLN A 143 14.04 -4.61 -5.80
N PHE A 144 13.11 -4.73 -4.85
CA PHE A 144 13.44 -5.13 -3.47
C PHE A 144 14.16 -6.48 -3.44
N ALA A 145 13.68 -7.45 -4.24
CA ALA A 145 14.31 -8.75 -4.32
C ALA A 145 15.75 -8.67 -4.82
N GLN A 146 16.01 -7.89 -5.88
CA GLN A 146 17.35 -7.68 -6.42
C GLN A 146 18.30 -7.01 -5.41
N VAL A 147 17.81 -6.03 -4.65
CA VAL A 147 18.61 -5.30 -3.67
C VAL A 147 18.89 -6.11 -2.40
N LEU A 148 17.94 -6.93 -1.96
CA LEU A 148 18.10 -7.74 -0.75
C LEU A 148 18.87 -9.05 -1.00
N LYS A 149 18.84 -9.58 -2.24
CA LYS A 149 19.51 -10.84 -2.60
C LYS A 149 21.00 -10.90 -2.22
N PRO A 150 21.84 -9.85 -2.38
CA PRO A 150 23.24 -9.86 -1.94
C PRO A 150 23.44 -10.08 -0.44
N PHE A 151 22.44 -9.70 0.38
CA PHE A 151 22.48 -9.91 1.83
C PHE A 151 22.09 -11.33 2.24
N MET A 152 21.40 -12.06 1.36
CA MET A 152 20.88 -13.40 1.64
C MET A 152 21.93 -14.46 1.36
N LYS A 153 22.16 -15.34 2.33
CA LYS A 153 23.07 -16.49 2.19
C LYS A 153 22.27 -17.77 2.40
N ASN A 154 22.43 -18.74 1.49
CA ASN A 154 21.83 -20.07 1.60
C ASN A 154 20.29 -20.14 1.49
N VAL A 155 19.64 -19.11 0.94
CA VAL A 155 18.20 -19.14 0.65
C VAL A 155 17.96 -19.76 -0.72
N GLN A 156 17.18 -20.85 -0.76
CA GLN A 156 16.90 -21.62 -1.98
C GLN A 156 16.13 -20.82 -3.03
N ASP A 157 15.10 -20.08 -2.59
CA ASP A 157 14.30 -19.20 -3.44
C ASP A 157 14.21 -17.81 -2.81
N PRO A 158 15.14 -16.90 -3.16
CA PRO A 158 15.15 -15.54 -2.63
C PRO A 158 13.90 -14.74 -2.99
N GLU A 159 13.35 -14.91 -4.19
CA GLU A 159 12.21 -14.14 -4.67
C GLU A 159 10.93 -14.50 -3.90
N LEU A 160 10.66 -15.80 -3.75
CA LEU A 160 9.55 -16.28 -2.93
C LEU A 160 9.74 -15.89 -1.46
N SER A 161 10.97 -15.98 -0.94
CA SER A 161 11.24 -15.62 0.45
C SER A 161 10.98 -14.13 0.70
N ILE A 162 11.42 -13.25 -0.20
CA ILE A 162 11.19 -11.82 -0.11
C ILE A 162 9.70 -11.49 -0.25
N TYR A 163 9.00 -12.16 -1.16
CA TYR A 163 7.54 -12.03 -1.30
C TYR A 163 6.80 -12.38 0.00
N LEU A 164 7.07 -13.55 0.56
CA LEU A 164 6.43 -14.03 1.79
C LEU A 164 6.78 -13.15 3.00
N MET A 165 8.04 -12.71 3.10
CA MET A 165 8.49 -11.76 4.12
C MET A 165 7.73 -10.43 4.00
N SER A 166 7.53 -9.94 2.78
CA SER A 166 6.82 -8.67 2.53
C SER A 166 5.34 -8.77 2.91
N ILE A 167 4.70 -9.89 2.56
CA ILE A 167 3.31 -10.19 2.98
C ILE A 167 3.22 -10.26 4.51
N ALA A 168 4.12 -11.01 5.16
CA ALA A 168 4.10 -11.18 6.60
C ALA A 168 4.30 -9.85 7.33
N ALA A 169 5.27 -9.04 6.91
CA ALA A 169 5.52 -7.72 7.48
C ALA A 169 4.30 -6.80 7.30
N HIS A 170 3.72 -6.75 6.10
CA HIS A 170 2.51 -5.97 5.84
C HIS A 170 1.35 -6.42 6.73
N ALA A 171 1.08 -7.73 6.80
CA ALA A 171 0.01 -8.28 7.61
C ALA A 171 0.18 -7.96 9.11
N ILE A 172 1.39 -8.16 9.66
CA ILE A 172 1.69 -7.87 11.07
C ILE A 172 1.45 -6.39 11.38
N ILE A 173 2.04 -5.49 10.58
CA ILE A 173 1.94 -4.04 10.80
C ILE A 173 0.50 -3.57 10.65
N HIS A 174 -0.21 -4.06 9.63
CA HIS A 174 -1.61 -3.72 9.37
C HIS A 174 -2.53 -4.16 10.52
N THR A 175 -2.44 -5.42 10.95
CA THR A 175 -3.25 -5.95 12.07
C THR A 175 -2.96 -5.18 13.35
N VAL A 176 -1.70 -4.91 13.66
CA VAL A 176 -1.33 -4.14 14.88
C VAL A 176 -1.83 -2.71 14.80
N THR A 177 -1.79 -2.07 13.63
CA THR A 177 -2.33 -0.72 13.43
C THR A 177 -3.83 -0.65 13.70
N ALA A 178 -4.58 -1.68 13.31
CA ALA A 178 -6.03 -1.76 13.52
C ALA A 178 -6.40 -2.08 14.97
N ASP A 179 -5.73 -3.08 15.57
CA ASP A 179 -6.16 -3.67 16.84
C ASP A 179 -5.46 -3.06 18.06
N GLN A 180 -4.16 -2.72 17.94
CA GLN A 180 -3.32 -2.26 19.05
C GLN A 180 -2.29 -1.20 18.60
N PRO A 181 -2.73 0.00 18.17
CA PRO A 181 -1.85 0.99 17.56
C PRO A 181 -0.72 1.48 18.48
N THR A 182 -0.90 1.41 19.80
CA THR A 182 0.12 1.78 20.79
C THR A 182 1.36 0.88 20.74
N LEU A 183 1.27 -0.34 20.19
CA LEU A 183 2.44 -1.21 20.01
C LEU A 183 3.42 -0.63 18.98
N LEU A 184 2.94 0.08 17.96
CA LEU A 184 3.82 0.70 16.95
C LEU A 184 4.72 1.77 17.57
N GLU A 185 4.29 2.40 18.67
CA GLU A 185 5.06 3.42 19.40
C GLU A 185 6.23 2.84 20.19
N GLN A 186 6.23 1.52 20.41
CA GLN A 186 7.29 0.85 21.14
C GLN A 186 8.49 0.58 20.22
N PRO A 187 9.72 1.03 20.58
CA PRO A 187 10.92 0.72 19.81
C PRO A 187 11.19 -0.78 19.66
N ALA A 188 10.68 -1.58 20.60
CA ALA A 188 10.75 -3.03 20.57
C ALA A 188 9.98 -3.63 19.38
N PHE A 189 8.84 -3.04 18.97
CA PHE A 189 8.02 -3.58 17.89
C PHE A 189 8.78 -3.72 16.57
N VAL A 190 9.42 -2.63 16.12
CA VAL A 190 10.26 -2.65 14.91
C VAL A 190 11.38 -3.68 15.06
N SER A 191 12.01 -3.74 16.24
CA SER A 191 13.13 -4.66 16.49
C SER A 191 12.70 -6.13 16.43
N GLU A 192 11.51 -6.48 16.94
CA GLU A 192 10.95 -7.84 16.87
C GLU A 192 10.59 -8.24 15.44
N VAL A 193 9.93 -7.35 14.68
CA VAL A 193 9.59 -7.60 13.27
C VAL A 193 10.84 -7.79 12.42
N VAL A 194 11.85 -6.92 12.59
CA VAL A 194 13.16 -7.06 11.92
C VAL A 194 13.81 -8.39 12.29
N THR A 195 13.76 -8.79 13.56
CA THR A 195 14.34 -10.06 14.02
C THR A 195 13.66 -11.27 13.37
N LEU A 196 12.33 -11.28 13.27
CA LEU A 196 11.59 -12.33 12.55
C LEU A 196 12.01 -12.42 11.07
N MET A 197 12.07 -11.27 10.39
CA MET A 197 12.40 -11.22 8.96
C MET A 197 13.86 -11.62 8.70
N GLU A 198 14.80 -11.14 9.52
CA GLU A 198 16.21 -11.46 9.40
C GLU A 198 16.46 -12.96 9.53
N HIS A 199 15.92 -13.60 10.57
CA HIS A 199 16.04 -15.05 10.76
C HIS A 199 15.41 -15.83 9.60
N TYR A 200 14.26 -15.39 9.09
CA TYR A 200 13.60 -16.02 7.96
C TYR A 200 14.45 -15.94 6.67
N LEU A 201 15.10 -14.80 6.42
CA LEU A 201 15.92 -14.56 5.23
C LEU A 201 17.35 -15.09 5.33
N GLN A 202 17.78 -15.53 6.51
CA GLN A 202 19.09 -16.17 6.72
C GLN A 202 18.98 -17.68 6.99
N ARG A 203 17.77 -18.23 7.02
CA ARG A 203 17.59 -19.66 7.28
C ARG A 203 18.27 -20.51 6.20
N PRO A 204 19.01 -21.56 6.57
CA PRO A 204 19.53 -22.51 5.60
C PRO A 204 18.38 -23.25 4.91
N ALA A 205 18.61 -23.71 3.68
CA ALA A 205 17.69 -24.60 2.99
C ALA A 205 17.40 -25.83 3.90
N PRO A 206 16.15 -26.32 3.93
CA PRO A 206 15.87 -27.58 4.60
C PRO A 206 16.80 -28.63 4.01
N GLU A 207 17.50 -29.38 4.88
CA GLU A 207 18.31 -30.51 4.44
C GLU A 207 17.41 -31.35 3.54
N SER A 208 17.79 -31.46 2.26
CA SER A 208 17.12 -32.37 1.34
C SER A 208 17.20 -33.73 2.01
N GLY A 209 16.07 -34.17 2.57
CA GLY A 209 15.99 -35.40 3.33
C GLY A 209 16.72 -36.47 2.54
N SER A 210 17.65 -37.14 3.21
CA SER A 210 18.32 -38.31 2.70
C SER A 210 17.24 -39.31 2.25
N ALA A 211 16.83 -39.22 1.00
CA ALA A 211 16.22 -40.30 0.27
C ALA A 211 17.34 -41.30 -0.01
N ASN A 212 17.84 -41.92 1.05
CA ASN A 212 18.69 -43.08 0.97
C ASN A 212 18.54 -43.91 2.25
N GLY A 213 17.90 -45.07 2.10
CA GLY A 213 18.06 -46.19 3.03
C GLY A 213 16.80 -46.69 3.74
N ALA A 214 15.89 -47.32 3.00
CA ALA A 214 15.39 -48.70 3.27
C ALA A 214 14.45 -49.14 2.14
#